data_AF-A0A5C7M7S6-F1
#
_entry.id   AF-A0A5C7M7S6-F1
#
_cell.length_a   1.000
_cell.length_b   1.000
_cell.length_c   1.000
_cell.angle_alpha   90.00
_cell.angle_beta   90.00
_cell.angle_gamma   90.00
#
_symmetry.space_group_name_H-M   'P 1'
#
loop_
_entity.id
_entity.type
_entity.pdbx_description
1 polymer ?
#
loop_
_entity_poly.entity_id
_entity_poly.type
_entity_poly.pdbx_seq_one_letter_code
_entity_poly.pdbx_strand_id
1 'polypeptide(L)'
;MTAAADRIRANAERLKKASPAPGPHEPTPAPPAPTTIAVRQKNVRRTVDLSPTAHRALDTWQRGAADRLGLARVTGQDVIAALVDQLLADADLSEQIIRTIAAQRT
;
A
#
# COMPACT_ATOMS: atom_id res chain seq x y z
N MET A 1 5.74 -7.13 30.68
CA MET A 1 6.09 -7.80 29.41
C MET A 1 6.48 -6.72 28.39
N THR A 2 7.77 -6.38 28.34
CA THR A 2 8.30 -5.15 27.68
C THR A 2 9.31 -5.52 26.59
N ALA A 3 8.96 -6.48 25.73
CA ALA A 3 9.89 -7.05 24.74
C ALA A 3 9.96 -6.28 23.41
N ALA A 4 8.99 -5.41 23.12
CA ALA A 4 8.94 -4.63 21.88
C ALA A 4 9.80 -3.36 21.94
N ALA A 5 9.84 -2.69 23.09
CA ALA A 5 10.60 -1.45 23.28
C ALA A 5 12.13 -1.69 23.25
N ASP A 6 12.58 -2.83 23.79
CA ASP A 6 14.00 -3.20 23.82
C ASP A 6 14.59 -3.44 22.42
N ARG A 7 13.81 -4.08 21.52
CA ARG A 7 14.24 -4.36 20.14
C ARG A 7 14.46 -3.08 19.32
N ILE A 8 13.68 -2.04 19.58
CA ILE A 8 13.79 -0.76 18.87
C ILE A 8 15.06 -0.02 19.30
N ARG A 9 15.37 0.00 20.61
CA ARG A 9 16.60 0.62 21.13
C ARG A 9 17.85 -0.10 20.63
N ALA A 10 17.85 -1.44 20.63
CA ALA A 10 18.98 -2.24 20.16
C ALA A 10 19.31 -1.97 18.68
N ASN A 11 18.32 -1.78 17.82
CA ASN A 11 18.56 -1.51 16.40
C ASN A 11 19.12 -0.09 16.16
N ALA A 12 18.68 0.88 16.96
CA ALA A 12 19.18 2.27 16.90
C ALA A 12 20.66 2.38 17.30
N GLU A 13 21.12 1.56 18.24
CA GLU A 13 22.54 1.56 18.67
C GLU A 13 23.48 0.92 17.64
N ARG A 14 23.03 -0.13 16.93
CA ARG A 14 23.83 -0.73 15.84
C ARG A 14 24.05 0.23 14.68
N LEU A 15 23.06 1.08 14.39
CA LEU A 15 23.16 2.08 13.33
C LEU A 15 24.11 3.23 13.70
N LYS A 16 24.18 3.62 14.98
CA LYS A 16 25.15 4.64 15.46
C LYS A 16 26.60 4.15 15.46
N LYS A 17 26.84 2.85 15.58
CA LYS A 17 28.19 2.28 15.65
C LYS A 17 28.83 2.04 14.28
N ALA A 18 28.06 2.14 13.20
CA ALA A 18 28.52 1.96 11.83
C ALA A 18 28.73 3.31 11.11
N SER A 19 29.64 4.12 11.61
CA SER A 19 30.24 5.23 10.85
C SER A 19 31.69 4.88 10.55
N PRO A 20 32.12 4.75 9.28
CA PRO A 20 33.52 4.56 8.95
C PRO A 20 34.26 5.90 9.02
N ALA A 21 35.46 5.89 9.61
CA ALA A 21 36.39 7.02 9.61
C ALA A 21 37.00 7.24 8.21
N PRO A 22 37.33 8.47 7.80
CA PRO A 22 37.92 8.76 6.50
C PRO A 22 39.45 8.59 6.52
N GLY A 23 39.98 7.84 5.55
CA GLY A 23 41.40 7.87 5.18
C GLY A 23 41.70 8.99 4.17
N PRO A 24 42.95 9.47 4.06
CA PRO A 24 43.28 10.66 3.27
C PRO A 24 43.62 10.32 1.82
N HIS A 25 42.90 10.94 0.87
CA HIS A 25 43.39 11.70 -0.29
C HIS A 25 42.28 11.90 -1.36
N GLU A 26 42.25 13.13 -1.89
CA GLU A 26 41.30 13.84 -2.77
C GLU A 26 40.96 13.16 -4.13
N PRO A 27 39.85 13.52 -4.82
CA PRO A 27 39.68 14.85 -5.43
C PRO A 27 38.35 15.55 -5.08
N THR A 28 38.42 16.88 -5.04
CA THR A 28 37.30 17.82 -4.84
C THR A 28 36.06 17.46 -5.69
N PRO A 29 34.87 17.24 -5.08
CA PRO A 29 33.65 17.00 -5.83
C PRO A 29 33.05 18.31 -6.34
N ALA A 30 32.68 18.34 -7.62
CA ALA A 30 31.85 19.39 -8.20
C ALA A 30 30.55 19.58 -7.39
N PRO A 31 29.99 20.81 -7.31
CA PRO A 31 28.78 21.07 -6.54
C PRO A 31 27.64 20.15 -7.03
N PRO A 32 26.91 19.49 -6.11
CA PRO A 32 25.84 18.58 -6.48
C PRO A 32 24.76 19.36 -7.22
N ALA A 33 24.40 18.90 -8.41
CA ALA A 33 23.21 19.38 -9.11
C ALA A 33 22.00 19.26 -8.15
N PRO A 34 21.07 20.23 -8.14
CA PRO A 34 19.94 20.19 -7.23
C PRO A 34 19.13 18.93 -7.50
N THR A 35 19.25 17.96 -6.61
CA THR A 35 18.42 16.76 -6.60
C THR A 35 17.00 17.26 -6.35
N THR A 36 16.20 17.33 -7.40
CA THR A 36 14.77 17.58 -7.28
C THR A 36 14.24 16.45 -6.40
N ILE A 37 13.93 16.77 -5.15
CA ILE A 37 13.36 15.82 -4.21
C ILE A 37 11.98 15.48 -4.78
N ALA A 38 11.88 14.38 -5.51
CA ALA A 38 10.61 13.83 -5.94
C ALA A 38 9.83 13.50 -4.68
N VAL A 39 8.85 14.35 -4.35
CA VAL A 39 7.96 14.14 -3.21
C VAL A 39 7.15 12.89 -3.53
N ARG A 40 7.56 11.76 -2.95
CA ARG A 40 6.81 10.52 -3.07
C ARG A 40 5.44 10.73 -2.42
N GLN A 41 4.42 10.91 -3.27
CA GLN A 41 3.04 10.94 -2.78
C GLN A 41 2.74 9.59 -2.11
N LYS A 42 2.23 9.67 -0.88
CA LYS A 42 1.91 8.50 -0.08
C LYS A 42 0.48 8.05 -0.39
N ASN A 43 0.25 6.75 -0.45
CA ASN A 43 -1.09 6.18 -0.60
C ASN A 43 -2.01 6.65 0.54
N VAL A 44 -3.24 7.00 0.20
CA VAL A 44 -4.30 7.34 1.17
C VAL A 44 -5.12 6.10 1.48
N ARG A 45 -5.35 5.81 2.76
CA ARG A 45 -6.15 4.66 3.20
C ARG A 45 -7.63 4.98 3.15
N ARG A 46 -8.44 4.03 2.70
CA ARG A 46 -9.91 4.04 2.81
C ARG A 46 -10.37 2.73 3.44
N THR A 47 -11.34 2.84 4.36
CA THR A 47 -11.93 1.69 5.08
C THR A 47 -13.37 1.54 4.65
N VAL A 48 -13.83 0.29 4.52
CA VAL A 48 -15.21 -0.06 4.17
C VAL A 48 -15.72 -1.10 5.15
N ASP A 49 -16.89 -0.85 5.72
CA ASP A 49 -17.57 -1.81 6.56
C ASP A 49 -18.37 -2.79 5.70
N LEU A 50 -18.11 -4.08 5.89
CA LEU A 50 -18.81 -5.16 5.21
C LEU A 50 -19.66 -5.93 6.22
N SER A 51 -20.84 -6.36 5.79
CA SER A 51 -21.60 -7.32 6.60
C SER A 51 -20.81 -8.63 6.73
N PRO A 52 -21.00 -9.41 7.82
CA PRO A 52 -20.32 -10.70 7.98
C PRO A 52 -20.53 -11.64 6.78
N THR A 53 -21.72 -11.61 6.18
CA THR A 53 -22.06 -12.37 4.98
C THR A 53 -21.26 -11.91 3.77
N ALA A 54 -21.19 -10.60 3.51
CA ALA A 54 -20.41 -10.04 2.41
C ALA A 54 -18.91 -10.31 2.58
N HIS A 55 -18.39 -10.22 3.80
CA HIS A 55 -16.99 -10.51 4.08
C HIS A 55 -16.62 -11.97 3.74
N ARG A 56 -17.44 -12.95 4.17
CA ARG A 56 -17.22 -14.38 3.86
C ARG A 56 -17.38 -14.69 2.37
N ALA A 57 -18.34 -14.05 1.71
CA ALA A 57 -18.54 -14.19 0.26
C ALA A 57 -17.30 -13.69 -0.52
N LEU A 58 -16.77 -12.52 -0.15
CA LEU A 58 -15.55 -11.96 -0.74
C LEU A 58 -14.35 -12.89 -0.52
N ASP A 59 -14.13 -13.37 0.70
CA ASP A 59 -13.04 -14.27 1.04
C ASP A 59 -13.08 -15.59 0.23
N THR A 60 -14.28 -16.13 0.00
CA THR A 60 -14.46 -17.32 -0.85
C THR A 60 -14.17 -17.02 -2.32
N TRP A 61 -14.65 -15.89 -2.82
CA TRP A 61 -14.36 -15.46 -4.19
C TRP A 61 -12.85 -15.24 -4.40
N GLN A 62 -12.15 -14.67 -3.42
CA GLN A 62 -10.71 -14.40 -3.50
C GLN A 62 -9.87 -15.67 -3.62
N ARG A 63 -10.23 -16.74 -2.91
CA ARG A 63 -9.59 -18.05 -3.09
C ARG A 63 -9.75 -18.54 -4.53
N GLY A 64 -10.98 -18.56 -5.03
CA GLY A 64 -11.23 -18.99 -6.41
C GLY A 64 -10.62 -18.06 -7.47
N ALA A 65 -10.41 -16.79 -7.17
CA ALA A 65 -9.67 -15.86 -8.03
C ALA A 65 -8.16 -16.15 -8.01
N ALA A 66 -7.59 -16.42 -6.83
CA ALA A 66 -6.19 -16.79 -6.68
C ALA A 66 -5.86 -18.08 -7.45
N ASP A 67 -6.72 -19.09 -7.33
CA ASP A 67 -6.60 -20.35 -8.05
C ASP A 67 -6.59 -20.13 -9.58
N ARG A 68 -7.49 -19.29 -10.08
CA ARG A 68 -7.58 -18.94 -11.52
C ARG A 68 -6.38 -18.17 -12.03
N LEU A 69 -5.80 -17.31 -11.20
CA LEU A 69 -4.63 -16.50 -11.54
C LEU A 69 -3.31 -17.24 -11.30
N GLY A 70 -3.32 -18.43 -10.69
CA GLY A 70 -2.11 -19.13 -10.27
C GLY A 70 -1.33 -18.39 -9.17
N LEU A 71 -2.01 -17.56 -8.39
CA LEU A 71 -1.41 -16.76 -7.31
C LEU A 71 -1.60 -17.45 -5.97
N ALA A 72 -0.65 -17.26 -5.04
CA ALA A 72 -0.79 -17.78 -3.69
C ALA A 72 -1.97 -17.17 -2.93
N ARG A 73 -2.33 -15.92 -3.23
CA ARG A 73 -3.50 -15.21 -2.67
C ARG A 73 -3.86 -14.00 -3.52
N VAL A 74 -5.14 -13.64 -3.47
CA VAL A 74 -5.66 -12.34 -3.89
C VAL A 74 -6.12 -11.62 -2.62
N THR A 75 -5.61 -10.41 -2.35
CA THR A 75 -5.94 -9.70 -1.11
C THR A 75 -7.17 -8.82 -1.29
N GLY A 76 -7.82 -8.44 -0.17
CA GLY A 76 -8.89 -7.44 -0.19
C GLY A 76 -8.44 -6.12 -0.80
N GLN A 77 -7.20 -5.73 -0.53
CA GLN A 77 -6.62 -4.50 -1.09
C GLN A 77 -6.52 -4.57 -2.62
N ASP A 78 -6.06 -5.69 -3.19
CA ASP A 78 -5.94 -5.84 -4.65
C ASP A 78 -7.31 -5.72 -5.32
N VAL A 79 -8.33 -6.34 -4.71
CA VAL A 79 -9.71 -6.30 -5.22
C VAL A 79 -10.26 -4.88 -5.18
N ILE A 80 -10.15 -4.20 -4.04
CA ILE A 80 -10.68 -2.84 -3.90
C ILE A 80 -9.93 -1.86 -4.80
N ALA A 81 -8.61 -1.99 -4.94
CA ALA A 81 -7.82 -1.16 -5.86
C ALA A 81 -8.28 -1.36 -7.30
N ALA A 82 -8.38 -2.61 -7.77
CA ALA A 82 -8.83 -2.91 -9.13
C ALA A 82 -10.27 -2.42 -9.40
N LEU A 83 -11.18 -2.55 -8.44
CA LEU A 83 -12.55 -2.04 -8.57
C LEU A 83 -12.59 -0.51 -8.66
N VAL A 84 -11.74 0.19 -7.90
CA VAL A 84 -11.64 1.65 -7.98
C VAL A 84 -11.04 2.07 -9.32
N ASP A 85 -9.98 1.40 -9.78
CA ASP A 85 -9.36 1.70 -11.07
C ASP A 85 -10.37 1.50 -12.22
N GLN A 86 -11.14 0.41 -12.20
CA GLN A 86 -12.18 0.16 -13.20
C GLN A 86 -13.30 1.20 -13.12
N LEU A 87 -13.77 1.54 -11.91
CA LEU A 87 -14.80 2.57 -11.71
C LEU A 87 -14.38 3.94 -12.27
N LEU A 88 -13.09 4.30 -12.14
CA LEU A 88 -12.60 5.59 -12.61
C LEU A 88 -12.26 5.61 -14.11
N ALA A 89 -12.07 4.45 -14.73
CA ALA A 89 -11.74 4.32 -16.14
C ALA A 89 -12.96 4.06 -17.05
N ASP A 90 -14.04 3.48 -16.50
CA ASP A 90 -15.24 3.06 -17.24
C ASP A 90 -16.46 3.91 -16.87
N ALA A 91 -16.93 4.72 -17.84
CA ALA A 91 -18.05 5.63 -17.65
C ALA A 91 -19.40 4.89 -17.45
N ASP A 92 -19.60 3.75 -18.10
CA ASP A 92 -20.84 2.98 -17.98
C ASP A 92 -20.93 2.32 -16.62
N LEU A 93 -19.81 1.79 -16.13
CA LEU A 93 -19.71 1.27 -14.76
C LEU A 93 -19.96 2.37 -13.72
N SER A 94 -19.38 3.56 -13.93
CA SER A 94 -19.59 4.70 -13.03
C SER A 94 -21.07 5.08 -12.93
N GLU A 95 -21.73 5.24 -14.07
CA GLU A 95 -23.16 5.52 -14.15
C GLU A 95 -24.01 4.41 -13.50
N GLN A 96 -23.62 3.14 -13.70
CA GLN A 96 -24.28 2.03 -13.03
C GLN A 96 -24.17 2.11 -11.50
N ILE A 97 -22.97 2.37 -10.97
CA ILE A 97 -22.76 2.49 -9.52
C ILE A 97 -23.54 3.68 -8.94
N ILE A 98 -23.56 4.82 -9.64
CA ILE A 98 -24.35 5.99 -9.23
C ILE A 98 -25.84 5.62 -9.09
N ARG A 99 -26.41 4.92 -10.08
CA ARG A 99 -27.81 4.44 -10.03
C ARG A 99 -28.05 3.48 -8.86
N THR A 100 -27.14 2.54 -8.62
CA THR A 100 -27.24 1.60 -7.50
C THR A 100 -27.23 2.32 -6.15
N ILE A 101 -26.34 3.29 -5.97
CA ILE A 101 -26.28 4.10 -4.73
C ILE A 101 -27.57 4.91 -4.54
N ALA A 102 -28.11 5.51 -5.60
CA ALA A 102 -29.37 6.25 -5.54
C ALA A 102 -30.54 5.36 -5.11
N ALA A 103 -30.63 4.14 -5.67
CA ALA A 103 -31.68 3.18 -5.34
C ALA A 103 -31.65 2.69 -3.88
N GLN A 104 -30.47 2.63 -3.25
CA GLN A 104 -30.33 2.23 -1.84
C GLN A 104 -30.72 3.33 -0.84
N ARG A 105 -30.82 4.58 -1.30
CA ARG A 105 -31.12 5.75 -0.47
C ARG A 105 -32.58 6.18 -0.54
N THR A 106 -33.36 5.56 -1.42
CA THR A 106 -34.80 5.78 -1.57
C THR A 106 -35.55 4.76 -0.74
#